data_AF-A0A3D9CUJ5-F1
#
_entry.id   AF-A0A3D9CUJ5-F1
#
_cell.length_a   1.000
_cell.length_b   1.000
_cell.length_c   1.000
_cell.angle_alpha   90.00
_cell.angle_beta   90.00
_cell.angle_gamma   90.00
#
_symmetry.space_group_name_H-M   'P 1'
#
loop_
_entity.id
_entity.type
_entity.pdbx_description
1 polymer ?
#
loop_
_entity_poly.entity_id
_entity_poly.type
_entity_poly.pdbx_seq_one_letter_code
_entity_poly.pdbx_strand_id
1 'polypeptide(L)' 'MFVCAGYSAWLTGENELKMEKEKGNELTPERVMQILKKKGTEVDIEEAKIILAFVQKIAHIAVNQYLRGNL' A
#
# COMPACT_ATOMS: atom_id res chain seq x y z
N MET A 1 29.22 27.87 10.70
CA MET A 1 29.98 26.60 10.68
C MET A 1 29.18 25.57 11.48
N PHE A 2 28.59 24.60 10.75
CA PHE A 2 28.01 23.32 11.19
C PHE A 2 26.87 23.30 12.22
N VAL A 3 25.66 23.55 11.71
CA VAL A 3 24.42 22.88 12.16
C VAL A 3 24.45 21.44 11.62
N CYS A 4 25.00 20.47 12.36
CA CYS A 4 24.97 19.06 11.89
C CYS A 4 24.77 17.97 12.95
N ALA A 5 24.66 18.27 14.25
CA ALA A 5 24.58 17.18 15.25
C ALA A 5 23.16 16.65 15.53
N GLY A 6 22.10 17.26 15.00
CA GLY A 6 20.71 16.94 15.36
C GLY A 6 19.88 16.19 14.32
N TYR A 7 20.28 16.20 13.04
CA TYR A 7 19.47 15.62 11.96
C TYR A 7 19.65 14.11 11.78
N SER A 8 20.78 13.54 12.23
CA SER A 8 21.07 12.11 12.04
C SER A 8 20.24 11.19 12.92
N ALA A 9 19.71 11.68 14.05
CA ALA A 9 18.88 10.88 14.97
C ALA A 9 17.41 10.76 14.53
N TRP A 10 16.92 11.64 13.66
CA TRP A 10 15.55 11.60 13.12
C TRP A 10 15.41 10.67 11.91
N LEU A 11 16.52 10.31 11.26
CA LEU A 11 16.52 9.50 10.04
C LEU A 11 16.61 7.98 10.29
N THR A 12 16.76 7.54 11.53
CA THR A 12 16.91 6.11 11.87
C THR A 12 15.60 5.45 12.32
N GLY A 13 14.55 6.23 12.62
CA GLY A 13 13.28 5.73 13.15
C GLY A 13 12.19 5.42 12.11
N GLU A 14 12.32 5.89 10.87
CA GLU A 14 11.29 5.68 9.82
C GLU A 14 11.62 4.53 8.85
N ASN A 15 12.83 3.96 8.92
CA ASN A 15 13.26 2.87 8.02
C ASN A 15 12.92 1.47 8.58
N GLU A 16 12.20 1.39 9.69
CA GLU A 16 11.61 0.15 10.24
C GLU A 16 10.15 -0.07 9.77
N LEU A 17 9.81 0.40 8.56
CA LEU A 17 8.61 -0.08 7.86
C LEU A 17 8.83 -1.53 7.40
N LYS A 18 8.83 -2.42 8.39
CA LYS A 18 8.30 -3.79 8.36
C LYS A 18 8.21 -4.40 6.97
N MET A 19 9.37 -4.83 6.48
CA MET A 19 9.50 -5.97 5.56
C MET A 19 9.19 -7.29 6.30
N GLU A 20 8.14 -7.30 7.13
CA GLU A 20 7.60 -8.45 7.84
C GLU A 20 6.09 -8.49 7.61
N LYS A 21 5.64 -8.63 6.36
CA LYS A 21 4.25 -9.04 6.09
C LYS A 21 4.00 -9.58 4.68
N GLU A 22 4.99 -10.16 4.04
CA GLU A 22 4.84 -10.69 2.67
C GLU A 22 4.00 -11.98 2.55
N LYS A 23 3.40 -12.49 3.65
CA LYS A 23 2.49 -13.65 3.58
C LYS A 23 1.06 -13.38 4.06
N GLY A 24 0.71 -12.13 4.40
CA GLY A 24 -0.61 -11.78 4.93
C GLY A 24 -1.32 -10.60 4.23
N ASN A 25 -0.69 -10.01 3.21
CA ASN A 25 -1.14 -8.79 2.54
C ASN A 25 -1.69 -9.01 1.12
N GLU A 26 -1.81 -10.25 0.68
CA GLU A 26 -2.41 -10.54 -0.62
C GLU A 26 -3.89 -10.15 -0.57
N LEU A 27 -4.27 -9.16 -1.39
CA LEU A 27 -5.64 -8.69 -1.49
C LEU A 27 -6.45 -9.75 -2.23
N THR A 28 -7.19 -10.59 -1.50
CA THR A 28 -8.19 -11.48 -2.06
C THR A 28 -9.57 -10.81 -2.10
N PRO A 29 -10.51 -11.27 -2.96
CA PRO A 29 -11.88 -10.74 -2.98
C PRO A 29 -12.55 -10.76 -1.60
N GLU A 30 -12.34 -11.81 -0.80
CA GLU A 30 -12.89 -11.93 0.55
C GLU A 30 -12.30 -10.87 1.48
N ARG A 31 -11.01 -10.55 1.33
CA ARG A 31 -10.38 -9.46 2.08
C ARG A 31 -10.92 -8.11 1.67
N VAL A 32 -11.17 -7.88 0.38
CA VAL A 32 -11.80 -6.65 -0.12
C VAL A 32 -13.18 -6.47 0.50
N MET A 33 -14.01 -7.52 0.53
CA MET A 33 -15.31 -7.50 1.21
C MET A 33 -15.17 -7.11 2.69
N GLN A 34 -14.23 -7.73 3.42
CA GLN A 34 -14.03 -7.43 4.83
C GLN A 34 -13.55 -6.00 5.09
N ILE A 35 -12.68 -5.47 4.23
CA ILE A 35 -12.18 -4.09 4.33
C ILE A 35 -13.32 -3.09 4.08
N LEU A 36 -14.12 -3.32 3.05
CA LEU A 36 -15.25 -2.46 2.68
C LEU A 36 -16.36 -2.53 3.72
N LYS A 37 -16.67 -3.73 4.24
CA LYS A 37 -17.66 -3.92 5.31
C LYS A 37 -17.26 -3.16 6.58
N LYS A 38 -15.97 -3.16 6.94
CA LYS A 38 -15.47 -2.35 8.07
C LYS A 38 -15.65 -0.84 7.88
N LYS A 39 -15.74 -0.38 6.63
CA LYS A 39 -16.01 1.03 6.28
C LYS A 39 -17.50 1.32 6.11
N GLY A 40 -18.38 0.35 6.37
CA GLY A 40 -19.83 0.49 6.24
C GLY A 40 -20.35 0.23 4.84
N THR A 41 -19.57 -0.39 3.96
CA THR A 41 -20.00 -0.76 2.60
C THR A 41 -20.06 -2.27 2.48
N GLU A 42 -21.26 -2.82 2.38
CA GLU A 42 -21.44 -4.24 2.04
C GLU A 42 -21.37 -4.40 0.52
N VAL A 43 -20.52 -5.32 0.07
CA VAL A 43 -20.34 -5.66 -1.34
C VAL A 43 -20.35 -7.18 -1.48
N ASP A 44 -20.87 -7.66 -2.59
CA ASP A 44 -20.85 -9.08 -2.94
C ASP A 44 -19.44 -9.53 -3.40
N ILE A 45 -19.23 -10.84 -3.47
CA ILE A 45 -17.97 -11.44 -3.93
C ILE A 45 -17.64 -11.03 -5.38
N GLU A 46 -18.65 -10.92 -6.26
CA GLU A 46 -18.43 -10.49 -7.64
C GLU A 46 -18.04 -9.01 -7.73
N GLU A 47 -18.67 -8.16 -6.93
CA GLU A 47 -18.32 -6.75 -6.83
C GLU A 47 -16.91 -6.58 -6.26
N ALA A 48 -16.56 -7.37 -5.23
CA ALA A 48 -15.23 -7.36 -4.65
C ALA A 48 -14.14 -7.78 -5.65
N LYS A 49 -14.41 -8.74 -6.54
CA LYS A 49 -13.51 -9.10 -7.66
C LYS A 49 -13.30 -7.93 -8.61
N ILE A 50 -14.38 -7.23 -8.97
CA ILE A 50 -14.31 -6.07 -9.87
C ILE A 50 -13.48 -4.96 -9.23
N ILE A 51 -13.73 -4.64 -7.96
CA ILE A 51 -13.00 -3.62 -7.20
C ILE A 51 -11.52 -4.00 -7.10
N LEU A 52 -11.23 -5.27 -6.79
CA LEU A 52 -9.85 -5.77 -6.71
C LEU A 52 -9.11 -5.57 -8.04
N ALA A 53 -9.72 -6.00 -9.15
CA ALA A 53 -9.13 -5.87 -10.48
C ALA A 53 -8.91 -4.39 -10.87
N PHE A 54 -9.84 -3.51 -10.47
CA PHE A 54 -9.72 -2.08 -10.70
C PHE A 54 -8.54 -1.47 -9.94
N VAL A 55 -8.42 -1.76 -8.65
CA VAL A 55 -7.32 -1.28 -7.80
C VAL A 55 -5.97 -1.78 -8.31
N GLN A 56 -5.87 -3.05 -8.70
CA GLN A 56 -4.64 -3.62 -9.27
C GLN A 56 -4.20 -2.89 -10.54
N LYS A 57 -5.14 -2.53 -11.43
CA LYS A 57 -4.84 -1.74 -12.64
C LYS A 57 -4.28 -0.37 -12.29
N ILE A 58 -4.90 0.34 -11.34
CA ILE A 58 -4.42 1.66 -10.90
C ILE A 58 -3.03 1.54 -10.27
N ALA A 59 -2.84 0.58 -9.37
CA ALA A 59 -1.56 0.34 -8.70
C ALA A 59 -0.45 0.08 -9.73
N HIS A 60 -0.70 -0.78 -10.72
CA HIS A 60 0.27 -1.07 -11.78
C HIS A 60 0.62 0.18 -12.60
N ILE A 61 -0.37 1.00 -12.97
CA ILE A 61 -0.12 2.26 -13.69
C ILE A 61 0.71 3.21 -12.83
N ALA A 62 0.32 3.43 -11.58
CA ALA A 62 0.99 4.34 -10.67
C ALA A 62 2.45 3.93 -10.41
N VAL A 63 2.69 2.65 -10.14
CA VAL A 63 4.04 2.10 -9.96
C VAL A 63 4.87 2.25 -11.24
N ASN A 64 4.30 1.92 -12.40
CA ASN A 64 5.01 2.09 -13.66
C ASN A 64 5.35 3.55 -13.96
N GLN A 65 4.46 4.48 -13.67
CA GLN A 65 4.71 5.92 -13.83
C GLN A 65 5.82 6.39 -12.89
N TYR A 66 5.77 5.97 -11.62
CA TYR A 66 6.80 6.30 -10.63
C TYR A 66 8.18 5.77 -11.04
N LEU A 67 8.26 4.50 -11.46
CA LEU A 67 9.52 3.88 -11.86
C LEU A 67 10.08 4.43 -13.18
N ARG A 68 9.23 4.85 -14.12
CA ARG A 68 9.67 5.48 -15.37
C ARG A 68 10.20 6.91 -15.19
N GLY A 69 9.74 7.63 -14.17
CA GLY A 69 10.17 9.02 -13.91
C GLY A 69 11.44 9.15 -13.07
N ASN A 70 11.88 8.06 -12.43
CA ASN A 70 13.02 8.02 -11.49
C ASN A 70 14.24 7.22 -12.03
N LEU A 71 14.25 6.90 -13.33
CA LEU A 71 15.39 6.32 -14.07
C LEU A 71 15.89 7.33 -15.10
#